data_AF-A0A1H3CZS3-F1
#
_entry.id   AF-A0A1H3CZS3-F1
#
_cell.length_a   1.000
_cell.length_b   1.000
_cell.length_c   1.000
_cell.angle_alpha   90.00
_cell.angle_beta   90.00
_cell.angle_gamma   90.00
#
_symmetry.space_group_name_H-M   'P 1'
#
loop_
_entity.id
_entity.type
_entity.pdbx_description
1 polymer ?
#
loop_
_entity_poly.entity_id
_entity_poly.type
_entity_poly.pdbx_seq_one_letter_code
_entity_poly.pdbx_strand_id
1 'polypeptide(L)'
;MVSLALIAMVMLLSLSTLAFFNQIASGLRYDAETEVTFRRIHLVVQKQIERSDVLYIKGERVYLMDLENPTLYMDYYRHDPTSGTLYRCKVHRSNLVDIGPGQYSQLARDVVDFTLQAQRDKTGGFSGIIEMHLVLEQDGKEQVYDAAFGYPGGGKAILQKE
;
A
#
# COMPACT_ATOMS: atom_id res chain seq x y z
N MET A 1 7.68 0.57 60.32
CA MET A 1 8.42 1.05 59.13
C MET A 1 8.53 -0.01 58.02
N VAL A 2 8.74 -1.29 58.34
CA VAL A 2 8.89 -2.38 57.34
C VAL A 2 7.64 -2.62 56.47
N SER A 3 6.43 -2.47 57.03
CA SER A 3 5.16 -2.68 56.30
C SER A 3 4.94 -1.70 55.14
N LEU A 4 5.28 -0.41 55.30
CA LEU A 4 5.09 0.61 54.26
C LEU A 4 6.06 0.41 53.08
N ALA A 5 7.30 -0.01 53.37
CA ALA A 5 8.30 -0.32 52.35
C ALA A 5 7.89 -1.54 51.51
N LEU A 6 7.30 -2.56 52.14
CA LEU A 6 6.76 -3.74 51.45
C LEU A 6 5.58 -3.38 50.53
N ILE A 7 4.64 -2.55 51.01
CA ILE A 7 3.50 -2.09 50.20
C ILE A 7 3.98 -1.25 49.01
N ALA A 8 4.94 -0.35 49.22
CA ALA A 8 5.53 0.45 48.15
C ALA A 8 6.26 -0.41 47.10
N MET A 9 6.99 -1.44 47.54
CA MET A 9 7.67 -2.37 46.65
C MET A 9 6.67 -3.18 45.81
N VAL A 10 5.59 -3.68 46.42
CA VAL A 10 4.53 -4.41 45.71
C VAL A 10 3.81 -3.51 44.71
N MET A 11 3.57 -2.24 45.05
CA MET A 11 2.98 -1.25 44.12
C MET A 11 3.91 -0.93 42.94
N LEU A 12 5.22 -0.80 43.17
CA LEU A 12 6.20 -0.57 42.11
C LEU A 12 6.29 -1.77 41.16
N LEU A 13 6.28 -2.98 41.71
CA LEU A 13 6.27 -4.21 40.93
C LEU A 13 4.99 -4.37 40.11
N SER A 14 3.82 -4.05 40.67
CA SER A 14 2.56 -4.09 39.94
C SER A 14 2.47 -3.01 38.85
N LEU A 15 3.00 -1.81 39.09
CA LEU A 15 3.07 -0.76 38.04
C LEU A 15 4.00 -1.15 36.89
N SER A 16 5.18 -1.68 37.21
CA SER A 16 6.17 -2.07 36.20
C SER A 16 5.67 -3.22 35.31
N THR A 17 4.98 -4.20 35.89
CA THR A 17 4.38 -5.31 35.14
C THR A 17 3.23 -4.82 34.27
N LEU A 18 2.35 -3.95 34.76
CA LEU A 18 1.28 -3.37 33.95
C LEU A 18 1.82 -2.53 32.78
N ALA A 19 2.86 -1.73 33.02
CA ALA A 19 3.52 -0.96 31.96
C ALA A 19 4.14 -1.87 30.89
N PHE A 20 4.79 -2.96 31.31
CA PHE A 20 5.37 -3.96 30.40
C PHE A 20 4.30 -4.67 29.55
N PHE A 21 3.19 -5.09 30.15
CA PHE A 21 2.08 -5.70 29.41
C PHE A 21 1.43 -4.73 28.42
N ASN A 22 1.25 -3.47 28.79
CA ASN A 22 0.74 -2.44 27.88
C ASN A 22 1.68 -2.23 26.68
N GLN A 23 3.00 -2.23 26.91
CA GLN A 23 3.99 -2.07 25.84
C GLN A 23 3.99 -3.25 24.87
N ILE A 24 3.83 -4.49 25.36
CA ILE A 24 3.69 -5.67 24.50
C ILE A 24 2.37 -5.63 23.73
N ALA A 25 1.26 -5.32 24.40
CA ALA A 25 -0.05 -5.26 23.78
C ALA A 25 -0.11 -4.18 22.68
N SER A 26 0.49 -3.01 22.91
CA SER A 26 0.61 -1.98 21.88
C SER A 26 1.47 -2.44 20.70
N GLY A 27 2.57 -3.15 20.96
CA GLY A 27 3.43 -3.72 19.90
C GLY A 27 2.72 -4.77 19.04
N LEU A 28 1.96 -5.68 19.66
CA LEU A 28 1.18 -6.68 18.93
C LEU A 28 0.05 -6.05 18.11
N ARG A 29 -0.60 -5.01 18.62
CA ARG A 29 -1.63 -4.27 17.87
C ARG A 29 -1.01 -3.51 16.69
N TYR A 30 0.18 -2.94 16.88
CA TYR A 30 0.97 -2.25 15.86
C TYR A 30 1.30 -3.15 14.67
N ASP A 31 1.83 -4.35 14.94
CA ASP A 31 2.17 -5.32 13.88
C ASP A 31 0.90 -5.74 13.12
N ALA A 32 -0.21 -5.96 13.84
CA ALA A 32 -1.47 -6.36 13.23
C ALA A 32 -2.11 -5.27 12.34
N GLU A 33 -2.11 -4.01 12.75
CA GLU A 33 -2.68 -2.90 11.95
C GLU A 33 -1.88 -2.64 10.68
N THR A 34 -0.54 -2.72 10.77
CA THR A 34 0.35 -2.57 9.61
C THR A 34 0.15 -3.72 8.63
N GLU A 35 0.13 -4.96 9.13
CA GLU A 35 -0.10 -6.15 8.31
C GLU A 35 -1.45 -6.10 7.59
N VAL A 36 -2.51 -5.65 8.28
CA VAL A 36 -3.84 -5.47 7.66
C VAL A 36 -3.79 -4.44 6.54
N THR A 37 -3.03 -3.36 6.69
CA THR A 37 -2.90 -2.33 5.65
C THR A 37 -2.12 -2.84 4.44
N PHE A 38 -0.98 -3.50 4.65
CA PHE A 38 -0.22 -4.15 3.58
C PHE A 38 -1.08 -5.16 2.82
N ARG A 39 -1.75 -6.05 3.55
CA ARG A 39 -2.63 -7.07 2.96
C ARG A 39 -3.77 -6.45 2.17
N ARG A 40 -4.39 -5.38 2.67
CA ARG A 40 -5.46 -4.68 1.94
C ARG A 40 -4.97 -4.13 0.62
N ILE A 41 -3.84 -3.41 0.62
CA ILE A 41 -3.28 -2.81 -0.60
C ILE A 41 -2.86 -3.89 -1.59
N HIS A 42 -2.15 -4.92 -1.12
CA HIS A 42 -1.74 -6.06 -1.93
C HIS A 42 -2.93 -6.69 -2.66
N LEU A 43 -4.01 -7.01 -1.93
CA LEU A 43 -5.17 -7.67 -2.52
C LEU A 43 -5.89 -6.79 -3.54
N VAL A 44 -5.96 -5.47 -3.31
CA VAL A 44 -6.58 -4.54 -4.27
C VAL A 44 -5.76 -4.49 -5.56
N VAL A 45 -4.44 -4.31 -5.45
CA VAL A 45 -3.52 -4.26 -6.59
C VAL A 45 -3.52 -5.58 -7.35
N GLN A 46 -3.36 -6.70 -6.65
CA GLN A 46 -3.40 -8.05 -7.23
C GLN A 46 -4.69 -8.26 -8.03
N LYS A 47 -5.84 -7.98 -7.42
CA LYS A 47 -7.15 -8.19 -8.06
C LYS A 47 -7.34 -7.31 -9.29
N GLN A 48 -6.82 -6.08 -9.26
CA GLN A 48 -6.82 -5.20 -10.42
C GLN A 48 -5.95 -5.76 -11.54
N ILE A 49 -4.73 -6.21 -11.24
CA ILE A 49 -3.81 -6.80 -12.21
C ILE A 49 -4.41 -8.06 -12.84
N GLU A 50 -4.92 -8.98 -12.02
CA GLU A 50 -5.51 -10.24 -12.48
C GLU A 50 -6.72 -10.05 -13.39
N ARG A 51 -7.53 -9.02 -13.12
CA ARG A 51 -8.74 -8.73 -13.90
C ARG A 51 -8.50 -7.80 -15.07
N SER A 52 -7.36 -7.11 -15.13
CA SER A 52 -7.08 -6.15 -16.18
C SER A 52 -6.91 -6.87 -17.52
N ASP A 53 -7.86 -6.65 -18.41
CA ASP A 53 -7.81 -7.11 -19.80
C ASP A 53 -6.72 -6.39 -20.60
N VAL A 54 -6.43 -5.15 -20.23
CA VAL A 54 -5.38 -4.30 -20.79
C VAL A 54 -4.68 -3.55 -19.67
N LEU A 55 -3.36 -3.40 -19.81
CA LEU A 55 -2.54 -2.56 -18.96
C LEU A 55 -2.00 -1.38 -19.77
N TYR A 56 -2.15 -0.16 -19.25
CA TYR A 56 -1.52 1.01 -19.87
C TYR A 56 -0.31 1.45 -19.04
N ILE A 57 0.78 1.72 -19.75
CA ILE A 57 1.98 2.33 -19.16
C ILE A 57 2.15 3.68 -19.85
N LYS A 58 2.18 4.75 -19.05
CA LYS A 58 2.48 6.10 -19.53
C LYS A 58 3.55 6.71 -18.64
N GLY A 59 4.73 6.95 -19.20
CA GLY A 59 5.94 7.24 -18.44
C GLY A 59 6.29 6.07 -17.51
N GLU A 60 6.38 6.33 -16.21
CA GLU A 60 6.62 5.31 -15.17
C GLU A 60 5.34 4.87 -14.45
N ARG A 61 4.18 5.40 -14.83
CA ARG A 61 2.91 5.08 -14.18
C ARG A 61 2.24 3.88 -14.83
N VAL A 62 1.80 2.96 -14.00
CA VAL A 62 0.95 1.83 -14.36
C VAL A 62 -0.50 2.21 -14.12
N TYR A 63 -1.33 2.04 -15.15
CA TYR A 63 -2.77 2.21 -15.08
C TYR A 63 -3.43 0.84 -15.16
N LEU A 64 -4.19 0.51 -14.13
CA LEU A 64 -4.90 -0.76 -13.97
C LEU A 64 -6.39 -0.56 -14.16
N MET A 65 -7.11 -1.62 -14.51
CA MET A 65 -8.55 -1.54 -14.71
C MET A 65 -9.28 -1.18 -13.41
N ASP A 66 -10.24 -0.24 -13.47
CA ASP A 66 -11.14 0.03 -12.35
C ASP A 66 -12.02 -1.21 -12.09
N LEU A 67 -12.10 -1.63 -10.83
CA LEU A 67 -12.90 -2.82 -10.48
C LEU A 67 -14.40 -2.54 -10.48
N GLU A 68 -14.80 -1.28 -10.31
CA GLU A 68 -16.19 -0.86 -10.24
C GLU A 68 -16.77 -0.64 -11.65
N ASN A 69 -16.02 0.01 -12.53
CA ASN A 69 -16.46 0.37 -13.89
C ASN A 69 -15.36 0.09 -14.93
N PRO A 70 -15.05 -1.19 -15.20
CA PRO A 70 -13.89 -1.61 -15.98
C PRO A 70 -13.90 -1.15 -17.46
N THR A 71 -15.08 -0.86 -18.00
CA THR A 71 -15.27 -0.42 -19.39
C THR A 71 -15.00 1.06 -19.60
N LEU A 72 -15.16 1.88 -18.56
CA LEU A 72 -15.11 3.34 -18.65
C LEU A 72 -13.86 3.92 -18.02
N TYR A 73 -13.34 3.30 -16.96
CA TYR A 73 -12.29 3.88 -16.14
C TYR A 73 -11.09 2.95 -15.93
N MET A 74 -9.97 3.60 -15.66
CA MET A 74 -8.73 2.99 -15.18
C MET A 74 -8.34 3.68 -13.87
N ASP A 75 -7.60 2.99 -13.03
CA ASP A 75 -7.02 3.50 -11.81
C ASP A 75 -5.49 3.57 -11.91
N TYR A 76 -4.90 4.60 -11.32
CA TYR A 76 -3.47 4.65 -11.01
C TYR A 76 -3.27 5.02 -9.54
N TYR A 77 -2.07 4.79 -9.04
CA TYR A 77 -1.73 5.05 -7.64
C TYR A 77 -0.82 6.27 -7.55
N ARG A 78 -1.10 7.15 -6.59
CA ARG A 78 -0.30 8.34 -6.33
C ARG A 78 -0.05 8.49 -4.84
N HIS A 79 1.21 8.55 -4.47
CA HIS A 79 1.64 8.93 -3.14
C HIS A 79 1.82 10.44 -3.06
N ASP A 80 1.34 11.03 -1.98
CA ASP A 80 1.62 12.42 -1.60
C ASP A 80 2.61 12.40 -0.42
N PRO A 81 3.90 12.71 -0.66
CA PRO A 81 4.93 12.71 0.38
C PRO A 81 4.69 13.73 1.50
N THR A 82 3.93 14.80 1.23
CA THR A 82 3.70 15.86 2.22
C THR A 82 2.70 15.41 3.28
N SER A 83 1.68 14.67 2.86
CA SER A 83 0.62 14.17 3.75
C SER A 83 0.80 12.70 4.15
N GLY A 84 1.80 12.02 3.59
CA GLY A 84 2.00 10.58 3.75
C GLY A 84 0.82 9.75 3.24
N THR A 85 0.02 10.28 2.31
CA THR A 85 -1.22 9.64 1.90
C THR A 85 -1.07 8.94 0.55
N LEU A 86 -1.48 7.68 0.49
CA LEU A 86 -1.59 6.93 -0.76
C LEU A 86 -3.01 7.05 -1.30
N TYR A 87 -3.13 7.54 -2.53
CA TYR A 87 -4.39 7.68 -3.24
C TYR A 87 -4.49 6.70 -4.40
N ARG A 88 -5.68 6.14 -4.58
CA ARG A 88 -6.15 5.57 -5.85
C ARG A 88 -6.83 6.68 -6.65
N CYS A 89 -6.38 6.89 -7.87
CA CYS A 89 -6.81 7.97 -8.75
C CYS A 89 -7.52 7.39 -9.97
N LYS A 90 -8.75 7.82 -10.23
CA LYS A 90 -9.59 7.33 -11.33
C LYS A 90 -9.48 8.23 -12.56
N VAL A 91 -9.27 7.61 -13.73
CA VAL A 91 -9.16 8.28 -15.04
C VAL A 91 -10.05 7.62 -16.09
N HIS A 92 -10.41 8.37 -17.13
CA HIS A 92 -11.09 7.82 -18.29
C HIS A 92 -10.18 6.85 -19.06
N ARG A 93 -10.68 5.64 -19.36
CA ARG A 93 -9.91 4.61 -20.09
C ARG A 93 -9.50 5.07 -21.51
N SER A 94 -10.33 5.88 -22.16
CA SER A 94 -10.11 6.35 -23.53
C SER A 94 -8.86 7.22 -23.67
N ASN A 95 -8.62 8.16 -22.75
CA ASN A 95 -7.59 9.19 -22.86
C ASN A 95 -6.65 9.28 -21.64
N LEU A 96 -6.89 8.48 -20.59
CA LEU A 96 -6.17 8.53 -19.30
C LEU A 96 -6.21 9.90 -18.61
N VAL A 97 -7.26 10.68 -18.88
CA VAL A 97 -7.50 11.97 -18.22
C VAL A 97 -8.34 11.73 -16.98
N ASP A 98 -7.92 12.37 -15.91
CA ASP A 98 -8.61 12.57 -14.63
C ASP A 98 -10.11 12.83 -14.80
N ILE A 99 -10.95 12.12 -14.03
CA ILE A 99 -12.43 12.26 -14.10
C ILE A 99 -12.95 13.52 -13.41
N GLY A 100 -12.06 14.31 -12.79
CA GLY A 100 -12.42 15.54 -12.07
C GLY A 100 -12.84 15.28 -10.63
N PRO A 101 -13.90 15.93 -10.12
CA PRO A 101 -14.33 15.77 -8.73
C PRO A 101 -14.63 14.31 -8.37
N GLY A 102 -14.10 13.83 -7.24
CA GLY A 102 -14.28 12.45 -6.79
C GLY A 102 -13.30 11.44 -7.40
N GLN A 103 -12.30 11.89 -8.16
CA GLN A 103 -11.29 10.99 -8.75
C GLN A 103 -10.37 10.34 -7.73
N TYR A 104 -10.25 10.89 -6.52
CA TYR A 104 -9.32 10.40 -5.50
C TYR A 104 -10.04 9.59 -4.45
N SER A 105 -9.56 8.38 -4.20
CA SER A 105 -9.92 7.56 -3.04
C SER A 105 -8.68 7.32 -2.21
N GLN A 106 -8.72 7.72 -0.94
CA GLN A 106 -7.62 7.48 -0.01
C GLN A 106 -7.54 5.99 0.35
N LEU A 107 -6.36 5.39 0.18
CA LEU A 107 -6.11 3.97 0.47
C LEU A 107 -5.37 3.74 1.77
N ALA A 108 -4.39 4.58 2.10
CA ALA A 108 -3.61 4.48 3.32
C ALA A 108 -3.06 5.84 3.75
N ARG A 109 -2.69 5.93 5.01
CA ARG A 109 -1.94 7.05 5.61
C ARG A 109 -0.58 6.54 6.06
N ASP A 110 0.25 7.48 6.44
CA ASP A 110 1.57 7.23 7.02
C ASP A 110 2.46 6.40 6.07
N VAL A 111 2.28 6.64 4.76
CA VAL A 111 3.09 6.08 3.70
C VAL A 111 4.32 6.96 3.51
N VAL A 112 5.51 6.37 3.67
CA VAL A 112 6.80 7.04 3.46
C VAL A 112 7.19 7.00 1.99
N ASP A 113 7.05 5.82 1.38
CA ASP A 113 7.36 5.61 -0.03
C ASP A 113 6.38 4.61 -0.62
N PHE A 114 6.07 4.80 -1.90
CA PHE A 114 5.26 3.87 -2.67
C PHE A 114 5.62 3.94 -4.14
N THR A 115 5.87 2.77 -4.73
CA THR A 115 6.01 2.62 -6.17
C THR A 115 5.21 1.43 -6.67
N LEU A 116 4.67 1.57 -7.87
CA LEU A 116 4.04 0.49 -8.62
C LEU A 116 4.52 0.60 -10.06
N GLN A 117 5.41 -0.29 -10.47
CA GLN A 117 6.13 -0.18 -11.72
C GLN A 117 6.06 -1.46 -12.53
N ALA A 118 6.00 -1.29 -13.84
CA ALA A 118 6.09 -2.37 -14.79
C ALA A 118 7.57 -2.72 -15.02
N GLN A 119 7.97 -3.93 -14.66
CA GLN A 119 9.35 -4.38 -14.81
C GLN A 119 9.69 -4.55 -16.29
N ARG A 120 10.91 -4.17 -16.66
CA ARG A 120 11.42 -4.30 -18.02
C ARG A 120 12.33 -5.52 -18.16
N ASP A 121 12.23 -6.20 -19.30
CA ASP A 121 13.12 -7.28 -19.68
C ASP A 121 14.46 -6.77 -20.21
N LYS A 122 15.37 -7.69 -20.55
CA LYS A 122 16.71 -7.37 -21.10
C LYS A 122 16.67 -6.63 -22.44
N THR A 123 15.54 -6.64 -23.13
CA THR A 123 15.33 -5.94 -24.41
C THR A 123 14.67 -4.56 -24.22
N GLY A 124 14.34 -4.19 -22.97
CA GLY A 124 13.62 -2.96 -22.64
C GLY A 124 12.10 -3.06 -22.80
N GLY A 125 11.58 -4.23 -23.20
CA GLY A 125 10.15 -4.53 -23.25
C GLY A 125 9.59 -4.85 -21.87
N PHE A 126 8.27 -4.94 -21.73
CA PHE A 126 7.67 -5.35 -20.46
C PHE A 126 7.90 -6.83 -20.18
N SER A 127 8.38 -7.17 -18.98
CA SER A 127 8.72 -8.55 -18.60
C SER A 127 7.52 -9.43 -18.25
N GLY A 128 6.31 -8.87 -18.15
CA GLY A 128 5.16 -9.57 -17.60
C GLY A 128 4.95 -9.34 -16.11
N ILE A 129 5.86 -8.64 -15.44
CA ILE A 129 5.87 -8.47 -13.99
C ILE A 129 5.61 -7.02 -13.62
N ILE A 130 4.75 -6.81 -12.63
CA ILE A 130 4.50 -5.51 -12.00
C ILE A 130 5.01 -5.61 -10.57
N GLU A 131 5.93 -4.73 -10.20
CA GLU A 131 6.52 -4.67 -8.87
C GLU A 131 5.87 -3.54 -8.07
N MET A 132 5.56 -3.83 -6.81
CA MET A 132 5.05 -2.88 -5.84
C MET A 132 6.01 -2.79 -4.67
N HIS A 133 6.46 -1.57 -4.38
CA HIS A 133 7.18 -1.22 -3.17
C HIS A 133 6.27 -0.34 -2.31
N LEU A 134 6.16 -0.64 -1.03
CA LEU A 134 5.37 0.15 -0.10
C LEU A 134 6.09 0.23 1.25
N VAL A 135 6.30 1.45 1.72
CA VAL A 135 6.89 1.73 3.03
C VAL A 135 5.87 2.48 3.87
N LEU A 136 5.54 1.92 5.03
CA LEU A 136 4.68 2.56 6.03
C LEU A 136 5.54 2.99 7.22
N GLU A 137 5.37 4.22 7.70
CA GLU A 137 5.89 4.67 8.99
C GLU A 137 4.75 4.65 9.99
N GLN A 138 4.89 3.87 11.06
CA GLN A 138 4.00 3.97 12.19
C GLN A 138 4.84 4.02 13.47
N ASP A 139 4.50 4.92 14.38
CA ASP A 139 5.20 5.12 15.66
C ASP A 139 6.73 5.28 15.52
N GLY A 140 7.18 5.97 14.46
CA GLY A 140 8.60 6.25 14.20
C GLY A 140 9.42 5.05 13.71
N LYS A 141 8.75 3.98 13.26
CA LYS A 141 9.37 2.81 12.64
C LYS A 141 8.83 2.62 11.23
N GLU A 142 9.75 2.47 10.29
CA GLU A 142 9.45 2.13 8.90
C GLU A 142 9.34 0.61 8.74
N GLN A 143 8.28 0.17 8.07
CA GLN A 143 8.10 -1.21 7.62
C GLN A 143 8.02 -1.24 6.10
N VAL A 144 8.77 -2.16 5.51
CA VAL A 144 8.88 -2.31 4.05
C VAL A 144 8.08 -3.53 3.61
N TYR A 145 7.33 -3.36 2.53
CA TYR A 145 6.57 -4.41 1.88
C TYR A 145 6.81 -4.40 0.36
N ASP A 146 7.42 -5.47 -0.13
CA ASP A 146 7.68 -5.69 -1.55
C ASP A 146 6.81 -6.82 -2.09
N ALA A 147 6.23 -6.61 -3.27
CA ALA A 147 5.46 -7.63 -3.97
C ALA A 147 5.70 -7.57 -5.48
N ALA A 148 5.71 -8.74 -6.12
CA ALA A 148 5.77 -8.88 -7.57
C ALA A 148 4.53 -9.63 -8.06
N PHE A 149 3.86 -9.06 -9.05
CA PHE A 149 2.62 -9.59 -9.60
C PHE A 149 2.83 -9.98 -11.07
N GLY A 150 2.46 -11.22 -11.41
CA GLY A 150 2.43 -11.65 -12.81
C GLY A 150 1.19 -11.13 -13.51
N TYR A 151 1.36 -10.46 -14.66
CA TYR A 151 0.26 -9.99 -15.47
C TYR A 151 -0.26 -11.10 -16.40
N PRO A 152 -1.53 -11.54 -16.27
CA PRO A 152 -2.04 -12.69 -17.02
C PRO A 152 -2.34 -12.39 -18.50
N GLY A 153 -2.47 -11.12 -18.89
CA GLY A 153 -2.85 -10.71 -20.25
C GLY A 153 -1.77 -10.88 -21.32
N GLY A 154 -0.53 -11.21 -20.94
CA GLY A 154 0.60 -11.33 -21.85
C GLY A 154 1.01 -10.01 -22.53
N GLY A 155 2.07 -10.05 -23.36
CA GLY A 155 2.66 -8.83 -23.95
C GLY A 155 1.78 -8.06 -24.93
N LYS A 156 0.74 -8.68 -25.49
CA LYS A 156 -0.17 -8.06 -26.49
C LYS A 156 -1.28 -7.19 -25.87
N ALA A 157 -1.50 -7.30 -24.56
CA ALA A 157 -2.51 -6.55 -23.82
C ALA A 157 -1.94 -5.27 -23.18
N ILE A 158 -0.79 -4.79 -23.67
CA ILE A 158 -0.11 -3.63 -23.10
C ILE A 158 -0.10 -2.51 -24.13
N LEU A 159 -0.66 -1.38 -23.72
CA LEU A 159 -0.70 -0.19 -24.56
C LEU A 159 0.18 0.87 -23.91
N GLN A 160 1.35 1.09 -24.52
CA GLN A 160 2.17 2.25 -24.19
C GLN A 160 1.53 3.48 -24.84
N LYS A 161 1.07 4.42 -24.01
CA LYS A 161 0.57 5.71 -24.48
C LYS A 161 1.66 6.74 -24.27
N GLU A 162 2.16 7.31 -25.37
CA GLU A 162 3.08 8.46 -25.36
C GLU A 162 2.42 9.71 -24.72
#